data_AF-A0A4Z0NWS6-F1
#
_entry.id   AF-A0A4Z0NWS6-F1
#
_cell.length_a   1.000
_cell.length_b   1.000
_cell.length_c   1.000
_cell.angle_alpha   90.00
_cell.angle_beta   90.00
_cell.angle_gamma   90.00
#
_symmetry.space_group_name_H-M   'P 1'
#
loop_
_entity.id
_entity.type
_entity.pdbx_description
1 polymer ?
#
loop_
_entity_poly.entity_id
_entity_poly.type
_entity_poly.pdbx_seq_one_letter_code
_entity_poly.pdbx_strand_id
1 'polypeptide(L)'
;MAGTFDPILNWRLLPGSHAFPGPDGGTCINEAAVVAAGLPYRAIRSSDDCPPCFSRPLATYALGLNDAMPDAERPRLIAFVLRLSGSADIPAVEAARTSHLVREGVRRLLPPVLERAGLPRHAAACRAAEDLDRAVVLARHAAWSAGALAEAAGRQGTWVRGARAAAAARTAIFAAEIDARTAADAAEAAALFWPGAWAEAVAILDEALGIGQQAPALVPDEAGLRMDAAKAERRAKAIT
;
A
#
# COMPACT_ATOMS: atom_id res chain seq x y z
N MET A 1 20.61 20.56 17.56
CA MET A 1 19.41 20.04 18.26
C MET A 1 18.65 19.24 17.23
N ALA A 2 18.54 17.93 17.42
CA ALA A 2 17.64 17.14 16.58
C ALA A 2 16.21 17.65 16.82
N GLY A 3 15.47 17.93 15.75
CA GLY A 3 14.07 18.29 15.84
C GLY A 3 13.26 17.13 16.40
N THR A 4 12.14 17.44 17.05
CA THR A 4 11.24 16.46 17.67
C THR A 4 10.79 15.32 16.73
N PHE A 5 10.78 15.56 15.42
CA PHE A 5 10.40 14.57 14.40
C PHE A 5 11.57 13.81 13.78
N ASP A 6 12.82 14.19 14.05
CA ASP A 6 14.00 13.61 13.41
C ASP A 6 14.09 12.08 13.57
N PRO A 7 13.76 11.47 14.73
CA PRO A 7 13.83 10.01 14.88
C PRO A 7 12.89 9.25 13.94
N ILE A 8 11.70 9.82 13.71
CA ILE A 8 10.63 9.28 12.86
C ILE A 8 10.98 9.51 11.38
N LEU A 9 11.36 10.74 11.02
CA LEU A 9 11.69 11.11 9.64
C LEU A 9 12.95 10.40 9.13
N ASN A 10 13.88 10.08 10.02
CA ASN A 10 15.11 9.34 9.69
C ASN A 10 14.96 7.83 9.96
N TRP A 11 13.74 7.33 10.15
CA TRP A 11 13.52 5.88 10.22
C TRP A 11 13.50 5.28 8.82
N ARG A 12 14.43 4.38 8.53
CA ARG A 12 14.45 3.69 7.24
C ARG A 12 13.43 2.57 7.20
N LEU A 13 12.49 2.66 6.26
CA LEU A 13 11.59 1.55 5.92
C LEU A 13 12.27 0.58 4.95
N LEU A 14 12.11 -0.73 5.21
CA LEU A 14 12.64 -1.83 4.41
C LEU A 14 11.49 -2.78 4.00
N PRO A 15 11.62 -3.47 2.85
CA PRO A 15 10.67 -4.50 2.44
C PRO A 15 10.82 -5.76 3.31
N GLY A 16 9.71 -6.49 3.51
CA GLY A 16 9.70 -7.76 4.24
C GLY A 16 9.71 -7.62 5.76
N SER A 17 9.78 -8.75 6.46
CA SER A 17 9.72 -8.81 7.93
C SER A 17 11.09 -8.84 8.59
N HIS A 18 11.23 -8.29 9.79
CA HIS A 18 12.51 -8.15 10.48
C HIS A 18 12.43 -8.71 11.91
N ALA A 19 13.51 -9.36 12.35
CA ALA A 19 13.59 -9.92 13.70
C ALA A 19 13.80 -8.85 14.79
N PHE A 20 14.38 -7.70 14.41
CA PHE A 20 14.55 -6.52 15.25
C PHE A 20 14.89 -5.30 14.38
N PRO A 21 14.57 -4.06 14.79
CA PRO A 21 14.98 -2.86 14.08
C PRO A 21 16.51 -2.77 13.87
N GLY A 22 16.92 -2.38 12.66
CA GLY A 22 18.32 -2.07 12.34
C GLY A 22 18.81 -0.76 12.97
N PRO A 23 20.11 -0.42 12.82
CA PRO A 23 20.70 0.79 13.41
C PRO A 23 20.08 2.12 12.93
N ASP A 24 19.35 2.08 11.80
CA ASP A 24 18.62 3.20 11.20
C ASP A 24 17.08 3.04 11.31
N GLY A 25 16.62 2.13 12.16
CA GLY A 25 15.22 1.69 12.19
C GLY A 25 15.05 0.42 11.38
N GLY A 26 15.17 0.46 10.06
CA GLY A 26 15.34 -0.73 9.21
C GLY A 26 14.26 -1.81 9.41
N THR A 27 12.98 -1.43 9.31
CA THR A 27 11.82 -2.33 9.48
C THR A 27 10.77 -2.11 8.39
N CYS A 28 9.75 -2.97 8.29
CA CYS A 28 8.56 -2.61 7.51
C CYS A 28 7.73 -1.51 8.21
N ILE A 29 6.74 -0.96 7.50
CA ILE A 29 5.87 0.10 8.02
C ILE A 29 5.07 -0.33 9.26
N ASN A 30 4.54 -1.56 9.30
CA ASN A 30 3.75 -2.04 10.43
C ASN A 30 4.63 -2.26 11.67
N GLU A 31 5.85 -2.79 11.48
CA GLU A 31 6.85 -2.91 12.54
C GLU A 31 7.26 -1.53 13.07
N ALA A 32 7.45 -0.54 12.18
CA ALA A 32 7.74 0.83 12.59
C ALA A 32 6.60 1.43 13.45
N ALA A 33 5.34 1.17 13.06
CA ALA A 33 4.18 1.60 13.82
C ALA A 33 4.07 0.91 15.19
N VAL A 34 4.45 -0.38 15.29
CA VAL A 34 4.54 -1.11 16.57
C VAL A 34 5.56 -0.43 17.49
N VAL A 35 6.75 -0.10 16.99
CA VAL A 35 7.80 0.60 17.76
C VAL A 35 7.31 1.98 18.20
N ALA A 36 6.78 2.78 17.28
CA ALA A 36 6.28 4.13 17.57
C ALA A 36 5.16 4.12 18.63
N ALA A 37 4.30 3.12 18.59
CA ALA A 37 3.23 2.93 19.57
C ALA A 37 3.70 2.39 20.93
N GLY A 38 4.97 2.00 21.08
CA GLY A 38 5.49 1.41 22.31
C GLY A 38 4.94 0.01 22.59
N LEU A 39 4.46 -0.68 21.55
CA LEU A 39 3.92 -2.02 21.66
C LEU A 39 5.05 -3.07 21.66
N PRO A 40 4.82 -4.27 22.24
CA PRO A 40 5.81 -5.34 22.20
C PRO A 40 6.22 -5.66 20.76
N TYR A 41 7.51 -5.55 20.47
CA TYR A 41 8.03 -5.79 19.13
C TYR A 41 7.87 -7.25 18.72
N ARG A 42 7.47 -7.47 17.47
CA ARG A 42 7.49 -8.77 16.79
C ARG A 42 7.69 -8.56 15.30
N ALA A 43 8.27 -9.56 14.64
CA ALA A 43 8.30 -9.59 13.18
C ALA A 43 6.88 -9.65 12.61
N ILE A 44 6.60 -8.82 11.61
CA ILE A 44 5.29 -8.76 10.93
C ILE A 44 5.45 -9.33 9.52
N ARG A 45 4.97 -10.55 9.29
CA ARG A 45 5.02 -11.22 7.96
C ARG A 45 3.73 -11.01 7.18
N SER A 46 2.64 -10.78 7.90
CA SER A 46 1.32 -10.45 7.35
C SER A 46 0.56 -9.57 8.34
N SER A 47 -0.57 -9.00 7.91
CA SER A 47 -1.43 -8.23 8.81
C SER A 47 -1.99 -9.04 9.98
N ASP A 48 -1.98 -10.37 9.90
CA ASP A 48 -2.38 -11.28 10.98
C ASP A 48 -1.39 -11.30 12.14
N ASP A 49 -0.15 -10.88 11.90
CA ASP A 49 0.85 -10.71 12.95
C ASP A 49 0.69 -9.38 13.70
N CYS A 50 -0.08 -8.42 13.17
CA CYS A 50 -0.24 -7.11 13.79
C CYS A 50 -1.00 -7.20 15.11
N PRO A 51 -0.69 -6.32 16.09
CA PRO A 51 -1.49 -6.20 17.31
C PRO A 51 -2.99 -5.94 16.99
N PRO A 52 -3.94 -6.42 17.82
CA PRO A 52 -5.37 -6.28 17.55
C PRO A 52 -5.89 -4.84 17.40
N CYS A 53 -5.12 -3.85 17.86
CA CYS A 53 -5.45 -2.44 17.68
C CYS A 53 -5.16 -1.91 16.26
N PHE A 54 -4.63 -2.73 15.34
CA PHE A 54 -4.40 -2.36 13.96
C PHE A 54 -5.57 -2.80 13.07
N SER A 55 -6.07 -1.90 12.23
CA SER A 55 -6.98 -2.26 11.16
C SER A 55 -6.31 -3.24 10.21
N ARG A 56 -6.89 -4.43 10.04
CA ARG A 56 -6.36 -5.46 9.14
C ARG A 56 -6.31 -4.99 7.68
N PRO A 57 -7.35 -4.37 7.10
CA PRO A 57 -7.30 -3.78 5.75
C PRO A 57 -6.17 -2.76 5.59
N LEU A 58 -6.06 -1.79 6.50
CA LEU A 58 -5.04 -0.73 6.39
C LEU A 58 -3.63 -1.28 6.55
N ALA A 59 -3.40 -2.15 7.54
CA ALA A 59 -2.11 -2.80 7.75
C ALA A 59 -1.72 -3.70 6.57
N THR A 60 -2.68 -4.37 5.93
CA THR A 60 -2.45 -5.20 4.74
C THR A 60 -2.04 -4.35 3.54
N TYR A 61 -2.81 -3.30 3.25
CA TYR A 61 -2.53 -2.42 2.12
C TYR A 61 -1.20 -1.69 2.29
N ALA A 62 -0.96 -1.12 3.48
CA ALA A 62 0.27 -0.42 3.81
C ALA A 62 1.51 -1.33 3.72
N LEU A 63 1.44 -2.57 4.21
CA LEU A 63 2.51 -3.55 4.07
C LEU A 63 2.77 -3.87 2.59
N GLY A 64 1.72 -4.02 1.79
CA GLY A 64 1.86 -4.26 0.36
C GLY A 64 2.54 -3.11 -0.40
N LEU A 65 2.16 -1.88 -0.09
CA LEU A 65 2.86 -0.71 -0.62
C LEU A 65 4.32 -0.65 -0.15
N ASN A 66 4.58 -0.90 1.13
CA ASN A 66 5.93 -0.89 1.70
C ASN A 66 6.88 -1.85 0.97
N ASP A 67 6.40 -3.06 0.71
CA ASP A 67 7.21 -4.11 0.09
C ASP A 67 7.45 -3.86 -1.40
N ALA A 68 6.48 -3.24 -2.08
CA ALA A 68 6.55 -2.99 -3.52
C ALA A 68 7.23 -1.66 -3.90
N MET A 69 7.14 -0.63 -3.05
CA MET A 69 7.71 0.68 -3.33
C MET A 69 9.23 0.62 -3.45
N PRO A 70 9.84 1.27 -4.47
CA PRO A 70 11.28 1.50 -4.50
C PRO A 70 11.77 2.32 -3.29
N ASP A 71 13.05 2.22 -2.97
CA ASP A 71 13.67 2.92 -1.83
C ASP A 71 13.46 4.45 -1.85
N ALA A 72 13.35 5.05 -3.04
CA ALA A 72 13.09 6.48 -3.19
C ALA A 72 11.64 6.89 -2.90
N GLU A 73 10.68 5.98 -3.02
CA GLU A 73 9.25 6.25 -2.84
C GLU A 73 8.74 5.82 -1.46
N ARG A 74 9.34 4.76 -0.88
CA ARG A 74 8.94 4.20 0.42
C ARG A 74 8.90 5.21 1.59
N PRO A 75 9.78 6.23 1.68
CA PRO A 75 9.70 7.25 2.74
C PRO A 75 8.37 7.99 2.82
N ARG A 76 7.57 8.03 1.73
CA ARG A 76 6.20 8.59 1.77
C ARG A 76 5.32 7.94 2.83
N LEU A 77 5.58 6.66 3.13
CA LEU A 77 4.80 5.88 4.07
C LEU A 77 5.08 6.24 5.54
N ILE A 78 6.16 6.98 5.83
CA ILE A 78 6.47 7.43 7.20
C ILE A 78 5.32 8.25 7.80
N ALA A 79 4.57 8.98 6.98
CA ALA A 79 3.41 9.76 7.41
C ALA A 79 2.30 8.93 8.10
N PHE A 80 2.31 7.60 7.91
CA PHE A 80 1.30 6.70 8.47
C PHE A 80 1.76 5.92 9.70
N VAL A 81 3.05 5.96 10.04
CA VAL A 81 3.62 5.20 11.17
C VAL A 81 2.88 5.52 12.48
N LEU A 82 2.49 6.78 12.68
CA LEU A 82 1.76 7.21 13.88
C LEU A 82 0.25 6.97 13.83
N ARG A 83 -0.30 6.51 12.70
CA ARG A 83 -1.74 6.43 12.43
C ARG A 83 -2.28 5.00 12.30
N LEU A 84 -1.39 4.01 12.22
CA LEU A 84 -1.78 2.60 12.07
C LEU A 84 -2.14 1.94 13.41
N SER A 85 -1.41 2.24 14.48
CA SER A 85 -1.71 1.70 15.82
C SER A 85 -2.94 2.37 16.41
N GLY A 86 -3.94 1.59 16.81
CA GLY A 86 -5.22 2.12 17.30
C GLY A 86 -6.23 2.43 16.19
N SER A 87 -5.96 2.00 14.95
CA SER A 87 -6.87 2.19 13.80
C SER A 87 -7.94 1.11 13.68
N ALA A 88 -7.83 -0.03 14.40
CA ALA A 88 -8.80 -1.11 14.33
C ALA A 88 -10.21 -0.63 14.71
N ASP A 89 -11.21 -1.15 14.02
CA ASP A 89 -12.62 -0.80 14.22
C ASP A 89 -13.53 -2.03 14.05
N ILE A 90 -14.83 -1.81 14.14
CA ILE A 90 -15.86 -2.82 13.93
C ILE A 90 -15.83 -3.37 12.50
N PRO A 91 -16.29 -4.62 12.28
CA PRO A 91 -16.22 -5.27 10.95
C PRO A 91 -16.85 -4.48 9.80
N ALA A 92 -17.91 -3.71 10.06
CA ALA A 92 -18.56 -2.87 9.05
C ALA A 92 -17.65 -1.74 8.54
N VAL A 93 -16.86 -1.13 9.43
CA VAL A 93 -15.88 -0.10 9.06
C VAL A 93 -14.71 -0.73 8.30
N GLU A 94 -14.22 -1.89 8.74
CA GLU A 94 -13.14 -2.58 8.05
C GLU A 94 -13.55 -3.01 6.64
N ALA A 95 -14.79 -3.47 6.46
CA ALA A 95 -15.35 -3.74 5.14
C ALA A 95 -15.43 -2.45 4.28
N ALA A 96 -15.85 -1.32 4.86
CA ALA A 96 -15.89 -0.05 4.15
C ALA A 96 -14.50 0.44 3.71
N ARG A 97 -13.47 0.22 4.53
CA ARG A 97 -12.07 0.50 4.17
C ARG A 97 -11.61 -0.34 3.00
N THR A 98 -11.84 -1.65 3.02
CA THR A 98 -11.52 -2.54 1.88
C THR A 98 -12.25 -2.09 0.62
N SER A 99 -13.55 -1.78 0.72
CA SER A 99 -14.35 -1.27 -0.40
C SER A 99 -13.76 0.02 -0.98
N HIS A 100 -13.32 0.95 -0.13
CA HIS A 100 -12.68 2.20 -0.56
C HIS A 100 -11.37 1.94 -1.29
N LEU A 101 -10.45 1.15 -0.69
CA LEU A 101 -9.15 0.82 -1.27
C LEU A 101 -9.30 0.22 -2.68
N VAL A 102 -10.23 -0.71 -2.85
CA VAL A 102 -10.48 -1.39 -4.12
C VAL A 102 -11.14 -0.45 -5.13
N ARG A 103 -12.22 0.23 -4.74
CA ARG A 103 -12.96 1.14 -5.64
C ARG A 103 -12.05 2.26 -6.15
N GLU A 104 -11.29 2.90 -5.26
CA GLU A 104 -10.40 3.98 -5.66
C GLU A 104 -9.19 3.46 -6.46
N GLY A 105 -8.71 2.24 -6.19
CA GLY A 105 -7.73 1.59 -7.05
C GLY A 105 -8.24 1.44 -8.50
N VAL A 106 -9.48 1.00 -8.69
CA VAL A 106 -10.11 0.94 -10.01
C VAL A 106 -10.31 2.33 -10.62
N ARG A 107 -10.76 3.32 -9.85
CA ARG A 107 -11.09 4.66 -10.37
C ARG A 107 -9.85 5.51 -10.70
N ARG A 108 -8.72 5.29 -10.02
CA ARG A 108 -7.56 6.20 -10.06
C ARG A 108 -6.29 5.54 -10.60
N LEU A 109 -6.03 4.28 -10.23
CA LEU A 109 -4.79 3.59 -10.62
C LEU A 109 -4.91 2.85 -11.96
N LEU A 110 -6.06 2.21 -12.20
CA LEU A 110 -6.30 1.43 -13.41
C LEU A 110 -6.46 2.27 -14.71
N PRO A 111 -7.11 3.45 -14.73
CA PRO A 111 -7.36 4.17 -15.98
C PRO A 111 -6.10 4.59 -16.74
N PRO A 112 -5.06 5.17 -16.09
CA PRO A 112 -3.80 5.50 -16.77
C PRO A 112 -3.09 4.29 -17.40
N VAL A 113 -3.28 3.10 -16.82
CA VAL A 113 -2.76 1.82 -17.32
C VAL A 113 -3.51 1.42 -18.60
N LEU A 114 -4.84 1.46 -18.54
CA LEU A 114 -5.71 1.12 -19.68
C LEU A 114 -5.53 2.09 -20.85
N GLU A 115 -5.38 3.38 -20.60
CA GLU A 115 -5.08 4.40 -21.63
C GLU A 115 -3.78 4.05 -22.37
N ARG A 116 -2.71 3.73 -21.64
CA ARG A 116 -1.42 3.33 -22.22
C ARG A 116 -1.45 1.98 -22.93
N ALA A 117 -2.37 1.10 -22.54
CA ALA A 117 -2.63 -0.15 -23.24
C ALA A 117 -3.52 0.03 -24.50
N GLY A 118 -4.06 1.22 -24.75
CA GLY A 118 -4.94 1.49 -25.89
C GLY A 118 -6.42 1.16 -25.65
N LEU A 119 -6.87 1.23 -24.39
CA LEU A 119 -8.25 0.95 -23.95
C LEU A 119 -8.92 2.18 -23.29
N PRO A 120 -8.98 3.35 -23.95
CA PRO A 120 -9.47 4.60 -23.33
C PRO A 120 -10.96 4.54 -22.91
N ARG A 121 -11.79 3.76 -23.62
CA ARG A 121 -13.20 3.57 -23.23
C ARG A 121 -13.35 2.84 -21.91
N HIS A 122 -12.53 1.82 -21.67
CA HIS A 122 -12.51 1.09 -20.40
C HIS A 122 -11.97 1.99 -19.28
N ALA A 123 -10.93 2.78 -19.56
CA ALA A 123 -10.39 3.76 -18.63
C ALA A 123 -11.46 4.77 -18.17
N ALA A 124 -12.19 5.37 -19.13
CA ALA A 124 -13.28 6.30 -18.84
C ALA A 124 -14.40 5.65 -18.01
N ALA A 125 -14.78 4.41 -18.33
CA ALA A 125 -15.77 3.68 -17.55
C ALA A 125 -15.29 3.43 -16.11
N CYS A 126 -14.04 3.02 -15.91
CA CYS A 126 -13.47 2.79 -14.58
C CYS A 126 -13.47 4.07 -13.73
N ARG A 127 -13.11 5.23 -14.30
CA ARG A 127 -13.17 6.54 -13.60
C ARG A 127 -14.59 6.88 -13.13
N ALA A 128 -15.60 6.49 -13.90
CA ALA A 128 -17.00 6.78 -13.65
C ALA A 128 -17.69 5.75 -12.73
N ALA A 129 -16.98 4.74 -12.21
CA ALA A 129 -17.58 3.71 -11.35
C ALA A 129 -18.05 4.29 -10.01
N GLU A 130 -19.35 4.40 -9.77
CA GLU A 130 -19.92 5.07 -8.60
C GLU A 130 -19.78 4.26 -7.30
N ASP A 131 -19.83 2.94 -7.42
CA ASP A 131 -19.78 1.99 -6.31
C ASP A 131 -18.78 0.85 -6.56
N LEU A 132 -18.55 0.04 -5.51
CA LEU A 132 -17.60 -1.07 -5.54
C LEU A 132 -17.99 -2.14 -6.56
N ASP A 133 -19.25 -2.56 -6.59
CA ASP A 133 -19.71 -3.64 -7.46
C ASP A 133 -19.49 -3.26 -8.92
N ARG A 134 -19.83 -2.02 -9.27
CA ARG A 134 -19.61 -1.48 -10.61
C ARG A 134 -18.12 -1.38 -10.93
N ALA A 135 -17.30 -0.93 -9.99
CA ALA A 135 -15.85 -0.86 -10.15
C ALA A 135 -15.25 -2.25 -10.45
N VAL A 136 -15.61 -3.27 -9.68
CA VAL A 136 -15.15 -4.66 -9.87
C VAL A 136 -15.58 -5.21 -11.23
N VAL A 137 -16.84 -5.02 -11.62
CA VAL A 137 -17.34 -5.47 -12.94
C VAL A 137 -16.55 -4.83 -14.07
N LEU A 138 -16.31 -3.51 -13.98
CA LEU A 138 -15.56 -2.78 -15.00
C LEU A 138 -14.09 -3.21 -15.07
N ALA A 139 -13.44 -3.47 -13.93
CA ALA A 139 -12.09 -4.02 -13.88
C ALA A 139 -12.02 -5.40 -14.53
N ARG A 140 -12.99 -6.30 -14.30
CA ARG A 140 -13.06 -7.62 -14.97
C ARG A 140 -13.21 -7.50 -16.48
N HIS A 141 -14.07 -6.60 -16.96
CA HIS A 141 -14.21 -6.32 -18.39
C HIS A 141 -12.93 -5.75 -19.02
N ALA A 142 -12.25 -4.86 -18.30
CA ALA A 142 -10.97 -4.31 -18.72
C ALA A 142 -9.88 -5.39 -18.78
N ALA A 143 -9.82 -6.28 -17.79
CA ALA A 143 -8.90 -7.43 -17.78
C ALA A 143 -9.09 -8.32 -19.00
N TRP A 144 -10.34 -8.70 -19.30
CA TRP A 144 -10.66 -9.50 -20.47
C TRP A 144 -10.23 -8.83 -21.77
N SER A 145 -10.57 -7.54 -21.94
CA SER A 145 -10.23 -6.78 -23.15
C SER A 145 -8.73 -6.59 -23.33
N ALA A 146 -7.98 -6.35 -22.24
CA ALA A 146 -6.53 -6.24 -22.26
C ALA A 146 -5.87 -7.60 -22.57
N GLY A 147 -6.41 -8.71 -22.04
CA GLY A 147 -5.96 -10.06 -22.36
C GLY A 147 -6.15 -10.40 -23.84
N ALA A 148 -7.32 -10.12 -24.41
CA ALA A 148 -7.59 -10.31 -25.83
C ALA A 148 -6.65 -9.47 -26.72
N LEU A 149 -6.35 -8.23 -26.30
CA LEU A 149 -5.39 -7.38 -26.99
C LEU A 149 -3.96 -7.96 -26.93
N ALA A 150 -3.56 -8.51 -25.79
CA ALA A 150 -2.25 -9.13 -25.62
C ALA A 150 -2.09 -10.35 -26.54
N GLU A 151 -3.12 -11.21 -26.60
CA GLU A 151 -3.14 -12.37 -27.48
C GLU A 151 -3.06 -11.98 -28.95
N ALA A 152 -3.88 -11.02 -29.39
CA ALA A 152 -3.88 -10.53 -30.78
C ALA A 152 -2.51 -9.95 -31.17
N ALA A 153 -1.89 -9.18 -30.26
CA ALA A 153 -0.57 -8.61 -30.47
C ALA A 153 0.51 -9.70 -30.60
N GLY A 154 0.43 -10.76 -29.80
CA GLY A 154 1.31 -11.93 -29.89
C GLY A 154 1.19 -12.66 -31.23
N ARG A 155 -0.04 -12.89 -31.71
CA ARG A 155 -0.29 -13.50 -33.03
C ARG A 155 0.26 -12.65 -34.19
N GLN A 156 0.31 -11.34 -34.02
CA GLN A 156 0.84 -10.38 -35.00
C GLN A 156 2.35 -10.13 -34.86
N GLY A 157 3.03 -10.75 -33.89
CA GLY A 157 4.45 -10.51 -33.63
C GLY A 157 4.77 -9.13 -33.04
N THR A 158 3.77 -8.41 -32.51
CA THR A 158 3.94 -7.08 -31.90
C THR A 158 4.21 -7.18 -30.39
N TRP A 159 5.30 -7.87 -30.03
CA TRP A 159 5.59 -8.33 -28.67
C TRP A 159 5.55 -7.25 -27.59
N VAL A 160 6.09 -6.06 -27.85
CA VAL A 160 6.09 -4.94 -26.88
C VAL A 160 4.65 -4.48 -26.57
N ARG A 161 3.79 -4.42 -27.59
CA ARG A 161 2.37 -4.11 -27.40
C ARG A 161 1.67 -5.22 -26.63
N GLY A 162 1.98 -6.47 -26.95
CA GLY A 162 1.47 -7.65 -26.24
C GLY A 162 1.83 -7.65 -24.76
N ALA A 163 3.10 -7.39 -24.42
CA ALA A 163 3.57 -7.31 -23.05
C ALA A 163 2.89 -6.18 -22.25
N ARG A 164 2.71 -4.99 -22.85
CA ARG A 164 1.97 -3.89 -22.22
C ARG A 164 0.51 -4.24 -21.96
N ALA A 165 -0.16 -4.88 -22.93
CA ALA A 165 -1.54 -5.30 -22.78
C ALA A 165 -1.69 -6.41 -21.72
N ALA A 166 -0.75 -7.36 -21.65
CA ALA A 166 -0.73 -8.40 -20.63
C ALA A 166 -0.50 -7.83 -19.22
N ALA A 167 0.41 -6.86 -19.08
CA ALA A 167 0.61 -6.15 -17.82
C ALA A 167 -0.66 -5.39 -17.40
N ALA A 168 -1.34 -4.72 -18.34
CA ALA A 168 -2.61 -4.05 -18.06
C ALA A 168 -3.72 -5.03 -17.67
N ALA A 169 -3.77 -6.22 -18.28
CA ALA A 169 -4.70 -7.27 -17.90
C ALA A 169 -4.46 -7.74 -16.46
N ARG A 170 -3.20 -7.94 -16.07
CA ARG A 170 -2.82 -8.32 -14.70
C ARG A 170 -3.19 -7.24 -13.68
N THR A 171 -2.92 -5.97 -13.98
CA THR A 171 -3.35 -4.85 -13.12
C THR A 171 -4.86 -4.86 -12.92
N ALA A 172 -5.63 -5.06 -14.00
CA ALA A 172 -7.09 -5.10 -13.94
C ALA A 172 -7.62 -6.32 -13.17
N ILE A 173 -6.95 -7.47 -13.23
CA ILE A 173 -7.27 -8.66 -12.42
C ILE A 173 -7.09 -8.34 -10.94
N PHE A 174 -5.96 -7.78 -10.54
CA PHE A 174 -5.73 -7.40 -9.14
C PHE A 174 -6.74 -6.37 -8.64
N ALA A 175 -7.07 -5.39 -9.46
CA ALA A 175 -8.07 -4.36 -9.12
C ALA A 175 -9.51 -4.89 -9.05
N ALA A 176 -9.78 -6.08 -9.59
CA ALA A 176 -11.11 -6.70 -9.59
C ALA A 176 -11.39 -7.60 -8.36
N GLU A 177 -10.39 -7.82 -7.52
CA GLU A 177 -10.51 -8.60 -6.29
C GLU A 177 -10.82 -7.68 -5.11
N ILE A 178 -11.80 -8.06 -4.29
CA ILE A 178 -12.24 -7.28 -3.12
C ILE A 178 -11.34 -7.65 -1.93
N ASP A 179 -10.08 -7.25 -2.01
CA ASP A 179 -9.07 -7.53 -0.99
C ASP A 179 -8.02 -6.41 -0.93
N ALA A 180 -7.55 -6.11 0.28
CA ALA A 180 -6.59 -5.03 0.51
C ALA A 180 -5.19 -5.38 -0.02
N ARG A 181 -4.79 -6.65 -0.04
CA ARG A 181 -3.48 -7.07 -0.59
C ARG A 181 -3.50 -6.93 -2.10
N THR A 182 -4.54 -7.42 -2.77
CA THR A 182 -4.66 -7.30 -4.23
C THR A 182 -4.83 -5.85 -4.67
N ALA A 183 -5.46 -5.00 -3.87
CA ALA A 183 -5.50 -3.56 -4.14
C ALA A 183 -4.09 -2.91 -4.10
N ALA A 184 -3.21 -3.35 -3.20
CA ALA A 184 -1.81 -2.91 -3.19
C ALA A 184 -1.02 -3.46 -4.39
N ASP A 185 -1.26 -4.71 -4.78
CA ASP A 185 -0.65 -5.33 -5.97
C ASP A 185 -1.08 -4.62 -7.27
N ALA A 186 -2.32 -4.11 -7.31
CA ALA A 186 -2.80 -3.27 -8.41
C ALA A 186 -2.02 -1.94 -8.49
N ALA A 187 -1.68 -1.33 -7.35
CA ALA A 187 -0.84 -0.13 -7.30
C ALA A 187 0.58 -0.39 -7.80
N GLU A 188 1.20 -1.48 -7.37
CA GLU A 188 2.51 -1.93 -7.88
C GLU A 188 2.46 -2.13 -9.40
N ALA A 189 1.48 -2.87 -9.89
CA ALA A 189 1.34 -3.13 -11.31
C ALA A 189 1.06 -1.83 -12.10
N ALA A 190 0.33 -0.87 -11.54
CA ALA A 190 0.11 0.44 -12.14
C ALA A 190 1.39 1.29 -12.19
N ALA A 191 2.28 1.19 -11.20
CA ALA A 191 3.53 1.93 -11.16
C ALA A 191 4.48 1.61 -12.33
N LEU A 192 4.35 0.42 -12.93
CA LEU A 192 5.06 0.04 -14.16
C LEU A 192 4.70 0.95 -15.36
N PHE A 193 3.52 1.57 -15.34
CA PHE A 193 3.02 2.41 -16.42
C PHE A 193 3.27 3.89 -16.17
N TRP A 194 3.30 4.31 -14.90
CA TRP A 194 3.49 5.71 -14.53
C TRP A 194 3.96 5.86 -13.07
N PRO A 195 5.03 6.64 -12.79
CA PRO A 195 5.54 6.83 -11.43
C PRO A 195 4.54 7.45 -10.45
N GLY A 196 3.58 8.25 -10.94
CA GLY A 196 2.56 8.89 -10.11
C GLY A 196 1.60 7.92 -9.42
N ALA A 197 1.59 6.63 -9.79
CA ALA A 197 0.80 5.60 -9.14
C ALA A 197 1.06 5.51 -7.63
N TRP A 198 2.30 5.71 -7.19
CA TRP A 198 2.65 5.66 -5.77
C TRP A 198 2.04 6.80 -4.97
N ALA A 199 2.01 8.01 -5.55
CA ALA A 199 1.37 9.15 -4.90
C ALA A 199 -0.15 8.94 -4.77
N GLU A 200 -0.79 8.39 -5.80
CA GLU A 200 -2.21 8.03 -5.74
C GLU A 200 -2.49 6.92 -4.72
N ALA A 201 -1.67 5.87 -4.69
CA ALA A 201 -1.83 4.77 -3.73
C ALA A 201 -1.69 5.25 -2.27
N VAL A 202 -0.76 6.18 -2.02
CA VAL A 202 -0.59 6.85 -0.73
C VAL A 202 -1.81 7.69 -0.37
N ALA A 203 -2.37 8.44 -1.32
CA ALA A 203 -3.60 9.21 -1.09
C ALA A 203 -4.81 8.31 -0.80
N ILE A 204 -4.93 7.17 -1.49
CA ILE A 204 -5.98 6.17 -1.25
C ILE A 204 -5.87 5.59 0.17
N LEU A 205 -4.64 5.28 0.63
CA LEU A 205 -4.40 4.83 2.00
C LEU A 205 -4.80 5.91 3.03
N ASP A 206 -4.44 7.17 2.76
CA ASP A 206 -4.78 8.30 3.62
C ASP A 206 -6.29 8.51 3.78
N GLU A 207 -7.02 8.44 2.67
CA GLU A 207 -8.48 8.51 2.67
C GLU A 207 -9.12 7.33 3.42
N ALA A 208 -8.61 6.11 3.23
CA ALA A 208 -9.11 4.93 3.94
C ALA A 208 -8.88 5.00 5.45
N LEU A 209 -7.75 5.59 5.89
CA LEU A 209 -7.49 5.91 7.30
C LEU A 209 -8.50 6.89 7.88
N GLY A 210 -9.13 7.72 7.05
CA GLY A 210 -10.18 8.66 7.46
C GLY A 210 -11.54 8.01 7.72
N ILE A 211 -11.73 6.75 7.32
CA ILE A 211 -13.00 6.01 7.48
C ILE A 211 -13.06 5.39 8.89
N GLY A 212 -14.05 5.79 9.68
CA GLY A 212 -14.31 5.25 11.02
C GLY A 212 -13.32 5.75 12.09
N GLN A 213 -12.98 4.88 13.04
CA GLN A 213 -12.07 5.17 14.14
C GLN A 213 -10.69 5.49 13.61
N GLN A 214 -10.22 6.68 13.95
CA GLN A 214 -8.85 7.09 13.71
C GLN A 214 -8.03 6.79 14.96
N ALA A 215 -6.78 6.36 14.75
CA ALA A 215 -5.84 6.16 15.84
C ALA A 215 -5.79 7.42 16.73
N PRO A 216 -5.82 7.28 18.06
CA PRO A 216 -5.53 8.41 18.94
C PRO A 216 -4.17 8.97 18.57
N ALA A 217 -4.03 10.30 18.57
CA ALA A 217 -2.77 10.93 18.21
C ALA A 217 -1.66 10.42 19.12
N LEU A 218 -0.77 9.56 18.59
CA LEU A 218 0.48 9.25 19.25
C LEU A 218 1.27 10.55 19.36
N VAL A 219 1.64 10.93 20.58
CA VAL A 219 2.43 12.15 20.81
C VAL A 219 3.76 11.98 20.06
N PRO A 220 4.07 12.83 19.06
CA PRO A 220 5.23 12.63 18.20
C PRO A 220 6.55 12.52 18.98
N ASP A 221 6.69 13.32 20.05
CA ASP A 221 7.84 13.31 20.95
C ASP A 221 8.04 11.93 21.60
N GLU A 222 6.95 11.32 22.08
CA GLU A 222 7.01 10.02 22.74
C GLU A 222 7.32 8.90 21.74
N ALA A 223 6.72 8.97 20.55
CA ALA A 223 7.06 8.04 19.46
C ALA A 223 8.53 8.18 19.03
N GLY A 224 9.04 9.41 18.94
CA GLY A 224 10.44 9.67 18.63
C GLY A 224 11.39 9.07 19.66
N LEU A 225 11.11 9.27 20.95
CA LEU A 225 11.89 8.67 22.05
C LEU A 225 11.93 7.14 21.98
N ARG A 226 10.78 6.50 21.71
CA ARG A 226 10.68 5.04 21.58
C ARG A 226 11.50 4.52 20.40
N MET A 227 11.45 5.22 19.27
CA MET A 227 12.18 4.86 18.06
C MET A 227 13.70 5.02 18.24
N ASP A 228 14.15 6.10 18.88
CA ASP A 228 15.57 6.26 19.23
C ASP A 228 16.06 5.21 20.23
N ALA A 229 15.24 4.87 21.23
CA ALA A 229 15.55 3.81 22.18
C ALA A 229 15.73 2.45 21.47
N ALA A 230 14.87 2.12 20.50
CA ALA A 230 14.99 0.89 19.71
C ALA A 230 16.30 0.86 18.89
N LYS A 231 16.69 1.98 18.27
CA LYS A 231 17.98 2.09 17.56
C LYS A 231 19.17 1.92 18.52
N ALA A 232 19.12 2.53 19.70
CA ALA A 232 20.16 2.44 20.71
C ALA A 232 20.33 1.00 21.25
N GLU A 233 19.23 0.31 21.54
CA GLU A 233 19.24 -1.09 21.97
C GLU A 233 19.91 -1.98 20.93
N ARG A 234 19.64 -1.77 19.63
CA ARG A 234 20.29 -2.54 18.57
C ARG A 234 21.80 -2.28 18.53
N ARG A 235 22.22 -1.01 18.64
CA ARG A 235 23.63 -0.64 18.62
C ARG A 235 24.39 -1.30 19.78
N ALA A 236 23.81 -1.33 20.98
CA ALA A 236 24.38 -2.04 22.12
C ALA A 236 24.54 -3.54 21.85
N LYS A 237 23.51 -4.20 21.32
CA LYS A 237 23.54 -5.64 20.96
C LYS A 237 24.49 -5.98 19.82
N ALA A 238 24.93 -5.01 19.01
CA ALA A 238 25.89 -5.24 17.92
C ALA A 238 27.36 -5.17 18.38
N ILE A 239 27.61 -4.65 19.59
CA ILE A 239 28.95 -4.49 20.19
C ILE A 239 29.24 -5.62 21.21
N THR A 240 28.22 -6.40 21.57
CA THR A 240 28.30 -7.54 22.51
C THR A 240 28.33 -8.85 21.74
#